data_AF-A0A0D0D7R3-F1
#
_entry.id   AF-A0A0D0D7R3-F1
#
_cell.length_a   1.000
_cell.length_b   1.000
_cell.length_c   1.000
_cell.angle_alpha   90.00
_cell.angle_beta   90.00
_cell.angle_gamma   90.00
#
_symmetry.space_group_name_H-M   'P 1'
#
loop_
_entity.id
_entity.type
_entity.pdbx_description
1 polymer ?
#
loop_
_entity_poly.entity_id
_entity_poly.type
_entity_poly.pdbx_seq_one_letter_code
_entity_poly.pdbx_strand_id
1 'polypeptide(L)'
;LFCPACLQPGVNLPDYWEQVYPKWLVKLRYIVDGNFSAQHMKMKIPEDDVSLSDGLAYMVESLAYSDHISGAVKAKEISKLLRTYCLSTCQNHRAVNSANAGGKKLRVTGIGPTVCARHSCFIPRSVVNFQKGEHQMNINYTICQALNHQLQGICSTILGYDVAYQWQTNFMKRVQDSNHLQVPEGMDIIAAVGKFHLSAHKLECYPQFSLNFMEGAGQMDGEIIETLWAPIDKIAPSA
;
A
#
# COMPACT_ATOMS: atom_id res chain seq x y z
N LEU A 1 18.92 6.36 2.03
CA LEU A 1 18.75 5.50 3.21
C LEU A 1 17.39 5.80 3.84
N PHE A 2 16.43 4.86 3.83
CA PHE A 2 15.12 5.07 4.50
C PHE A 2 14.94 4.16 5.73
N CYS A 3 15.26 2.87 5.59
CA CYS A 3 15.20 1.89 6.67
C CYS A 3 16.59 1.28 6.87
N PRO A 4 17.43 1.81 7.77
CA PRO A 4 18.86 1.49 7.83
C PRO A 4 19.20 0.00 8.00
N ALA A 5 18.31 -0.76 8.64
CA ALA A 5 18.46 -2.19 8.84
C ALA A 5 17.81 -3.06 7.75
N CYS A 6 17.09 -2.46 6.79
CA CYS A 6 16.50 -3.19 5.67
C CYS A 6 17.51 -3.34 4.52
N LEU A 7 17.30 -4.38 3.71
CA LEU A 7 18.18 -4.82 2.63
C LEU A 7 18.36 -3.73 1.57
N GLN A 8 19.48 -3.02 1.58
CA GLN A 8 19.79 -1.94 0.65
C GLN A 8 21.09 -2.26 -0.10
N PRO A 9 20.98 -2.77 -1.34
CA PRO A 9 22.10 -2.93 -2.25
C PRO A 9 22.93 -1.64 -2.33
N GLY A 10 24.26 -1.78 -2.38
CA GLY A 10 25.19 -0.65 -2.36
C GLY A 10 25.29 0.11 -1.02
N VAL A 11 24.58 -0.31 0.02
CA VAL A 11 24.60 0.33 1.34
C VAL A 11 24.96 -0.65 2.46
N ASN A 12 24.14 -1.68 2.66
CA ASN A 12 24.29 -2.64 3.76
C ASN A 12 24.18 -4.11 3.31
N LEU A 13 24.12 -4.33 1.99
CA LEU A 13 24.34 -5.64 1.39
C LEU A 13 25.76 -5.69 0.82
N PRO A 14 26.48 -6.82 0.97
CA PRO A 14 27.79 -7.01 0.36
C PRO A 14 27.69 -7.00 -1.16
N ASP A 15 28.79 -6.72 -1.84
CA ASP A 15 28.88 -6.90 -3.29
C ASP A 15 28.59 -8.36 -3.66
N TYR A 16 27.95 -8.57 -4.82
CA TYR A 16 27.54 -9.89 -5.31
C TYR A 16 26.64 -10.67 -4.32
N TRP A 17 25.88 -9.97 -3.47
CA TRP A 17 24.94 -10.56 -2.51
C TRP A 17 23.99 -11.59 -3.15
N GLU A 18 23.66 -11.43 -4.42
CA GLU A 18 22.81 -12.34 -5.21
C GLU A 18 23.40 -13.76 -5.33
N GLN A 19 24.74 -13.87 -5.29
CA GLN A 19 25.47 -15.13 -5.35
C GLN A 19 25.68 -15.74 -3.95
N VAL A 20 25.67 -14.90 -2.93
CA VAL A 20 25.98 -15.28 -1.54
C VAL A 20 24.72 -15.73 -0.79
N TYR A 21 23.61 -15.00 -0.97
CA TYR A 21 22.39 -15.24 -0.21
C TYR A 21 21.33 -15.96 -1.05
N PRO A 22 20.60 -16.91 -0.44
CA PRO A 22 19.47 -17.51 -1.11
C PRO A 22 18.36 -16.48 -1.31
N LYS A 23 17.62 -16.60 -2.43
CA LYS A 23 16.55 -15.67 -2.81
C LYS A 23 15.48 -15.48 -1.72
N TRP A 24 15.21 -16.53 -0.93
CA TRP A 24 14.21 -16.44 0.14
C TRP A 24 14.62 -15.52 1.30
N LEU A 25 15.91 -15.32 1.52
CA LEU A 25 16.43 -14.45 2.57
C LEU A 25 16.39 -12.98 2.13
N VAL A 26 16.65 -12.73 0.85
CA VAL A 26 16.69 -11.40 0.24
C VAL A 26 15.33 -11.03 -0.35
N LYS A 27 14.35 -10.87 0.55
CA LYS A 27 13.01 -10.37 0.20
C LYS A 27 12.70 -9.06 0.91
N LEU A 28 12.13 -8.13 0.14
CA LEU A 28 11.43 -6.99 0.69
C LEU A 28 10.22 -7.48 1.47
N ARG A 29 9.86 -6.79 2.55
CA ARG A 29 8.67 -7.10 3.33
C ARG A 29 7.96 -5.81 3.61
N TYR A 30 6.81 -5.65 2.98
CA TYR A 30 6.02 -4.44 3.01
C TYR A 30 4.64 -4.74 3.55
N ILE A 31 4.07 -3.77 4.26
CA ILE A 31 2.68 -3.78 4.69
C ILE A 31 2.03 -2.50 4.19
N VAL A 32 0.81 -2.60 3.72
CA VAL A 32 -0.05 -1.48 3.35
C VAL A 32 -1.36 -1.56 4.13
N ASP A 33 -1.79 -0.43 4.65
CA ASP A 33 -3.04 -0.26 5.38
C ASP A 33 -3.50 1.21 5.28
N GLY A 34 -4.75 1.49 5.64
CA GLY A 34 -5.36 2.81 5.61
C GLY A 34 -5.63 3.38 7.00
N ASN A 35 -5.11 4.58 7.27
CA ASN A 35 -5.49 5.36 8.45
C ASN A 35 -6.61 6.35 8.09
N PHE A 36 -7.80 6.16 8.68
CA PHE A 36 -8.99 6.99 8.44
C PHE A 36 -9.18 8.13 9.45
N SER A 37 -8.34 8.21 10.48
CA SER A 37 -8.27 9.31 11.45
C SER A 37 -7.51 10.51 10.89
N ALA A 38 -6.52 10.25 10.01
CA ALA A 38 -5.71 11.25 9.33
C ALA A 38 -6.49 11.99 8.22
N GLN A 39 -7.44 12.83 8.63
CA GLN A 39 -8.35 13.55 7.75
C GLN A 39 -7.84 14.97 7.48
N HIS A 40 -8.15 15.48 6.29
CA HIS A 40 -7.88 16.87 5.92
C HIS A 40 -9.17 17.53 5.41
N MET A 41 -9.53 18.67 6.01
CA MET A 41 -10.66 19.48 5.58
C MET A 41 -10.37 20.19 4.27
N LYS A 42 -11.42 20.60 3.56
CA LYS A 42 -11.27 21.53 2.44
C LYS A 42 -10.79 22.88 2.95
N MET A 43 -9.71 23.38 2.34
CA MET A 43 -9.20 24.71 2.61
C MET A 43 -10.21 25.77 2.19
N LYS A 44 -10.33 26.82 3.01
CA LYS A 44 -11.20 27.97 2.68
C LYS A 44 -10.69 28.72 1.45
N ILE A 45 -9.37 28.81 1.32
CA ILE A 45 -8.63 29.48 0.26
C ILE A 45 -7.59 28.47 -0.25
N PRO A 46 -7.90 27.65 -1.26
CA PRO A 46 -7.00 26.60 -1.75
C PRO A 46 -5.67 27.10 -2.31
N GLU A 47 -5.63 28.33 -2.83
CA GLU A 47 -4.44 28.96 -3.39
C GLU A 47 -3.35 29.26 -2.34
N ASP A 48 -3.72 29.36 -1.07
CA ASP A 48 -2.77 29.53 0.05
C ASP A 48 -2.17 28.18 0.52
N ASP A 49 -2.74 27.05 0.09
CA ASP A 49 -2.27 25.71 0.45
C ASP A 49 -1.14 25.27 -0.49
N VAL A 50 0.02 25.90 -0.32
CA VAL A 50 1.22 25.67 -1.12
C VAL A 50 2.09 24.59 -0.46
N SER A 51 2.35 23.52 -1.19
CA SER A 51 3.27 22.47 -0.73
C SER A 51 4.72 22.97 -0.75
N LEU A 52 5.43 22.82 0.37
CA LEU A 52 6.85 23.15 0.48
C LEU A 52 7.77 22.06 -0.10
N SER A 53 7.25 20.84 -0.26
CA SER A 53 8.06 19.67 -0.57
C SER A 53 7.22 18.59 -1.26
N ASP A 54 6.47 18.97 -2.31
CA ASP A 54 5.57 18.05 -3.01
C ASP A 54 6.33 16.85 -3.58
N GLY A 55 5.81 15.65 -3.31
CA GLY A 55 6.48 14.40 -3.68
C GLY A 55 7.83 14.17 -2.99
N LEU A 56 8.24 14.93 -1.99
CA LEU A 56 9.45 14.67 -1.19
C LEU A 56 9.08 13.98 0.13
N ALA A 57 10.11 13.47 0.81
CA ALA A 57 9.96 12.67 2.02
C ALA A 57 8.99 11.48 1.80
N TYR A 58 7.84 11.46 2.46
CA TYR A 58 6.95 10.30 2.50
C TYR A 58 5.78 10.39 1.53
N MET A 59 5.26 11.59 1.29
CA MET A 59 4.07 11.79 0.45
C MET A 59 4.40 11.58 -1.03
N VAL A 60 3.44 11.04 -1.78
CA VAL A 60 3.50 11.00 -3.24
C VAL A 60 3.40 12.41 -3.83
N GLU A 61 3.89 12.58 -5.06
CA GLU A 61 3.71 13.81 -5.82
C GLU A 61 2.22 14.04 -6.15
N SER A 62 1.73 15.23 -5.84
CA SER A 62 0.30 15.54 -5.86
C SER A 62 -0.29 15.50 -7.26
N LEU A 63 0.41 16.05 -8.26
CA LEU A 63 -0.06 16.12 -9.65
C LEU A 63 -0.14 14.73 -10.28
N ALA A 64 0.96 13.99 -10.29
CA ALA A 64 1.03 12.64 -10.84
C ALA A 64 0.00 11.70 -10.19
N TYR A 65 -0.20 11.82 -8.88
CA TYR A 65 -1.19 11.04 -8.17
C TYR A 65 -2.63 11.44 -8.52
N SER A 66 -2.92 12.74 -8.63
CA SER A 66 -4.23 13.25 -9.04
C SER A 66 -4.62 12.76 -10.45
N ASP A 67 -3.67 12.74 -11.37
CA ASP A 67 -3.88 12.25 -12.74
C ASP A 67 -4.21 10.75 -12.75
N HIS A 68 -3.45 9.95 -11.97
CA HIS A 68 -3.74 8.52 -11.76
C HIS A 68 -5.16 8.29 -11.23
N ILE A 69 -5.55 9.00 -10.17
CA ILE A 69 -6.88 8.86 -9.57
C ILE A 69 -7.97 9.22 -10.58
N SER A 70 -7.78 10.31 -11.32
CA SER A 70 -8.73 10.76 -12.35
C SER A 70 -8.90 9.73 -13.48
N GLY A 71 -7.80 9.13 -13.94
CA GLY A 71 -7.82 8.05 -14.93
C GLY A 71 -8.51 6.79 -14.40
N ALA A 72 -8.18 6.38 -13.17
CA ALA A 72 -8.73 5.19 -12.54
C ALA A 72 -10.24 5.29 -12.27
N VAL A 73 -10.74 6.47 -11.89
CA VAL A 73 -12.18 6.71 -11.71
C VAL A 73 -12.92 6.54 -13.04
N LYS A 74 -12.43 7.15 -14.13
CA LYS A 74 -13.03 7.00 -15.47
C LYS A 74 -13.06 5.53 -15.92
N ALA A 75 -11.97 4.80 -15.74
CA ALA A 75 -11.89 3.37 -16.08
C ALA A 75 -12.88 2.50 -15.27
N LYS A 76 -13.04 2.81 -13.98
CA LYS A 76 -14.00 2.13 -13.10
C LYS A 76 -15.44 2.38 -13.53
N GLU A 77 -15.78 3.61 -13.90
CA GLU A 77 -17.12 3.95 -14.41
C GLU A 77 -17.45 3.18 -15.69
N ILE A 78 -16.50 3.10 -16.63
CA ILE A 78 -16.63 2.30 -17.85
C ILE A 78 -16.84 0.82 -17.51
N SER A 79 -16.03 0.25 -16.61
CA SER A 79 -16.13 -1.15 -16.21
C SER A 79 -17.45 -1.48 -15.50
N LYS A 80 -18.00 -0.54 -14.74
CA LYS A 80 -19.32 -0.64 -14.11
C LYS A 80 -20.44 -0.66 -15.16
N LEU A 81 -20.34 0.18 -16.18
CA LEU A 81 -21.28 0.16 -17.32
C LEU A 81 -21.21 -1.17 -18.07
N LEU A 82 -20.02 -1.78 -18.17
CA LEU A 82 -19.79 -3.08 -18.81
C LEU A 82 -20.08 -4.30 -17.91
N ARG A 83 -20.66 -4.12 -16.71
CA ARG A 83 -20.99 -5.19 -15.73
C ARG A 83 -19.81 -6.14 -15.39
N THR A 84 -18.57 -5.73 -15.60
CA THR A 84 -17.39 -6.57 -15.38
C THR A 84 -16.80 -6.32 -13.98
N TYR A 85 -17.63 -6.39 -12.94
CA TYR A 85 -17.17 -6.19 -11.56
C TYR A 85 -17.17 -7.52 -10.80
N CYS A 86 -16.00 -7.96 -10.36
CA CYS A 86 -15.86 -9.16 -9.55
C CYS A 86 -16.30 -8.84 -8.11
N LEU A 87 -17.42 -9.41 -7.68
CA LEU A 87 -17.88 -9.32 -6.28
C LEU A 87 -16.96 -10.13 -5.35
N SER A 88 -16.80 -9.64 -4.12
CA SER A 88 -16.02 -10.30 -3.07
C SER A 88 -16.62 -11.65 -2.69
N THR A 89 -15.81 -12.70 -2.69
CA THR A 89 -16.18 -14.05 -2.23
C THR A 89 -15.54 -14.41 -0.88
N CYS A 90 -14.80 -13.49 -0.26
CA CYS A 90 -14.36 -13.61 1.13
C CYS A 90 -15.43 -12.96 2.02
N GLN A 91 -15.58 -13.42 3.27
CA GLN A 91 -16.62 -12.95 4.20
C GLN A 91 -16.74 -11.41 4.19
N ASN A 92 -17.95 -10.88 4.41
CA ASN A 92 -18.23 -9.45 4.36
C ASN A 92 -17.33 -8.65 5.33
N HIS A 93 -16.14 -8.25 4.88
CA HIS A 93 -15.30 -7.29 5.59
C HIS A 93 -16.08 -5.98 5.62
N ARG A 94 -16.72 -5.70 6.76
CA ARG A 94 -17.40 -4.42 7.03
C ARG A 94 -16.45 -3.23 6.87
N ALA A 95 -15.14 -3.43 7.08
CA ALA A 95 -14.10 -2.40 6.99
C ALA A 95 -14.17 -1.56 5.70
N VAL A 96 -14.31 -2.20 4.54
CA VAL A 96 -14.39 -1.51 3.23
C VAL A 96 -15.71 -0.72 3.09
N ASN A 97 -16.81 -1.21 3.67
CA ASN A 97 -18.13 -0.61 3.50
C ASN A 97 -18.40 0.55 4.48
N SER A 98 -17.84 0.51 5.69
CA SER A 98 -18.04 1.58 6.71
C SER A 98 -17.13 2.79 6.53
N ALA A 99 -15.93 2.63 5.96
CA ALA A 99 -14.99 3.75 5.73
C ALA A 99 -15.43 4.73 4.61
N ASN A 100 -16.48 4.40 3.87
CA ASN A 100 -16.97 5.15 2.71
C ASN A 100 -18.04 6.20 3.01
N ALA A 101 -18.36 6.42 4.30
CA ALA A 101 -19.28 7.47 4.75
C ALA A 101 -18.62 8.86 4.64
N GLY A 102 -18.65 9.44 3.44
CA GLY A 102 -18.04 10.75 3.18
C GLY A 102 -18.68 11.88 3.98
N GLY A 103 -17.90 12.51 4.87
CA GLY A 103 -18.25 13.79 5.47
C GLY A 103 -18.22 14.91 4.42
N LYS A 104 -19.29 15.72 4.30
CA LYS A 104 -19.48 16.75 3.26
C LYS A 104 -18.38 17.83 3.16
N LYS A 105 -17.38 17.85 4.04
CA LYS A 105 -16.36 18.90 4.17
C LYS A 105 -14.90 18.42 4.06
N LEU A 106 -14.65 17.12 3.88
CA LEU A 106 -13.28 16.58 3.78
C LEU A 106 -12.74 16.67 2.36
N ARG A 107 -11.45 17.04 2.24
CA ARG A 107 -10.62 16.89 1.03
C ARG A 107 -9.93 15.53 1.03
N VAL A 108 -9.47 15.09 2.20
CA VAL A 108 -8.81 13.80 2.42
C VAL A 108 -9.54 13.11 3.57
N THR A 109 -9.98 11.86 3.34
CA THR A 109 -10.70 11.07 4.34
C THR A 109 -9.80 10.12 5.12
N GLY A 110 -8.51 10.12 4.82
CA GLY A 110 -7.51 9.23 5.40
C GLY A 110 -6.26 9.16 4.52
N ILE A 111 -5.24 8.44 4.98
CA ILE A 111 -4.01 8.20 4.24
C ILE A 111 -3.71 6.70 4.13
N GLY A 112 -3.04 6.31 3.06
CA GLY A 112 -2.58 4.95 2.82
C GLY A 112 -1.09 4.91 2.55
N PRO A 113 -0.25 4.47 3.49
CA PRO A 113 1.18 4.31 3.27
C PRO A 113 1.55 2.84 3.05
N THR A 114 2.70 2.64 2.41
CA THR A 114 3.39 1.35 2.46
C THR A 114 4.59 1.49 3.40
N VAL A 115 4.75 0.56 4.32
CA VAL A 115 5.81 0.58 5.34
C VAL A 115 6.67 -0.67 5.28
N CYS A 116 7.91 -0.54 5.72
CA CYS A 116 8.77 -1.69 5.97
C CYS A 116 8.18 -2.51 7.12
N ALA A 117 7.82 -3.74 6.83
CA ALA A 117 7.18 -4.63 7.78
C ALA A 117 8.12 -5.13 8.88
N ARG A 118 9.45 -4.99 8.70
CA ARG A 118 10.45 -5.42 9.70
C ARG A 118 10.75 -4.36 10.76
N HIS A 119 10.72 -3.08 10.38
CA HIS A 119 11.25 -2.00 11.20
C HIS A 119 10.32 -0.76 11.25
N SER A 120 9.09 -0.90 10.75
CA SER A 120 8.05 0.13 10.83
C SER A 120 8.43 1.47 10.17
N CYS A 121 9.36 1.45 9.22
CA CYS A 121 9.77 2.65 8.51
C CYS A 121 8.83 2.90 7.32
N PHE A 122 8.28 4.11 7.22
CA PHE A 122 7.55 4.55 6.03
C PHE A 122 8.45 4.54 4.81
N ILE A 123 7.95 3.98 3.70
CA ILE A 123 8.70 4.00 2.45
C ILE A 123 8.53 5.40 1.85
N PRO A 124 9.64 6.11 1.54
CA PRO A 124 9.57 7.43 0.94
C PRO A 124 8.73 7.45 -0.34
N ARG A 125 8.03 8.56 -0.57
CA ARG A 125 7.19 8.80 -1.75
C ARG A 125 6.13 7.74 -2.01
N SER A 126 5.63 7.08 -0.96
CA SER A 126 4.59 6.04 -1.06
C SER A 126 3.30 6.39 -0.35
N VAL A 127 3.26 7.42 0.49
CA VAL A 127 2.07 7.76 1.26
C VAL A 127 1.07 8.50 0.40
N VAL A 128 -0.13 7.95 0.26
CA VAL A 128 -1.20 8.50 -0.58
C VAL A 128 -2.36 9.06 0.25
N ASN A 129 -3.03 10.07 -0.28
CA ASN A 129 -4.27 10.60 0.29
C ASN A 129 -5.48 9.84 -0.25
N PHE A 130 -6.42 9.51 0.62
CA PHE A 130 -7.72 8.96 0.24
C PHE A 130 -8.73 10.07 -0.05
N GLN A 131 -9.31 10.07 -1.26
CA GLN A 131 -10.34 11.04 -1.63
C GLN A 131 -11.70 10.69 -1.02
N LYS A 132 -11.98 9.38 -0.89
CA LYS A 132 -13.22 8.86 -0.31
C LYS A 132 -13.00 7.42 0.12
N GLY A 133 -12.53 7.24 1.35
CA GLY A 133 -12.13 5.95 1.87
C GLY A 133 -10.98 5.33 1.07
N GLU A 134 -10.60 4.13 1.48
CA GLU A 134 -9.60 3.35 0.78
C GLU A 134 -10.23 2.70 -0.47
N HIS A 135 -9.61 2.91 -1.63
CA HIS A 135 -9.90 2.14 -2.82
C HIS A 135 -8.63 1.48 -3.35
N GLN A 136 -8.82 0.40 -4.13
CA GLN A 136 -7.71 -0.28 -4.81
C GLN A 136 -6.86 0.67 -5.67
N MET A 137 -7.43 1.73 -6.25
CA MET A 137 -6.64 2.72 -7.00
C MET A 137 -5.62 3.46 -6.12
N ASN A 138 -5.96 3.75 -4.85
CA ASN A 138 -5.04 4.34 -3.89
C ASN A 138 -3.96 3.32 -3.50
N ILE A 139 -4.39 2.10 -3.16
CA ILE A 139 -3.51 1.01 -2.71
C ILE A 139 -2.52 0.57 -3.80
N ASN A 140 -2.97 0.44 -5.05
CA ASN A 140 -2.06 0.11 -6.16
C ASN A 140 -0.94 1.15 -6.31
N TYR A 141 -1.27 2.43 -6.15
CA TYR A 141 -0.30 3.51 -6.33
C TYR A 141 0.76 3.49 -5.22
N THR A 142 0.35 3.41 -3.95
CA THR A 142 1.31 3.32 -2.83
C THR A 142 2.24 2.12 -2.96
N ILE A 143 1.71 0.95 -3.36
CA ILE A 143 2.51 -0.26 -3.59
C ILE A 143 3.49 -0.07 -4.76
N CYS A 144 3.02 0.44 -5.91
CA CYS A 144 3.90 0.65 -7.06
C CYS A 144 5.03 1.63 -6.70
N GLN A 145 4.71 2.73 -6.01
CA GLN A 145 5.72 3.67 -5.54
C GLN A 145 6.73 3.01 -4.60
N ALA A 146 6.27 2.18 -3.67
CA ALA A 146 7.14 1.46 -2.75
C ALA A 146 8.05 0.44 -3.43
N LEU A 147 7.56 -0.30 -4.43
CA LEU A 147 8.36 -1.25 -5.20
C LEU A 147 9.43 -0.54 -6.04
N ASN A 148 9.09 0.61 -6.64
CA ASN A 148 10.04 1.42 -7.41
C ASN A 148 10.95 2.29 -6.53
N HIS A 149 10.79 2.29 -5.21
CA HIS A 149 11.73 3.00 -4.33
C HIS A 149 13.07 2.27 -4.21
N GLN A 150 13.08 0.93 -4.34
CA GLN A 150 14.21 0.07 -4.02
C GLN A 150 14.68 -0.72 -5.25
N LEU A 151 15.07 0.01 -6.30
CA LEU A 151 15.31 -0.51 -7.66
C LEU A 151 16.61 -1.32 -7.88
N GLN A 152 17.39 -1.60 -6.84
CA GLN A 152 18.72 -2.18 -7.04
C GLN A 152 18.74 -3.72 -6.97
N GLY A 153 18.03 -4.40 -7.87
CA GLY A 153 18.20 -5.85 -8.09
C GLY A 153 17.46 -6.79 -7.12
N ILE A 154 16.78 -6.28 -6.09
CA ILE A 154 15.88 -7.13 -5.29
C ILE A 154 14.56 -7.33 -6.03
N CYS A 155 14.32 -8.55 -6.52
CA CYS A 155 13.17 -8.88 -7.36
C CYS A 155 12.09 -9.72 -6.67
N SER A 156 12.03 -9.77 -5.33
CA SER A 156 10.95 -10.48 -4.61
C SER A 156 10.53 -9.73 -3.36
N THR A 157 9.22 -9.67 -3.14
CA THR A 157 8.60 -9.00 -1.99
C THR A 157 7.49 -9.86 -1.39
N ILE A 158 7.36 -9.79 -0.07
CA ILE A 158 6.15 -10.21 0.64
C ILE A 158 5.38 -8.92 0.97
N LEU A 159 4.13 -8.86 0.53
CA LEU A 159 3.26 -7.70 0.69
C LEU A 159 2.04 -8.06 1.54
N GLY A 160 2.02 -7.59 2.78
CA GLY A 160 0.87 -7.67 3.67
C GLY A 160 -0.19 -6.62 3.31
N TYR A 161 -1.43 -7.08 3.14
CA TYR A 161 -2.61 -6.25 2.96
C TYR A 161 -3.85 -7.00 3.40
N ASP A 162 -4.72 -6.37 4.19
CA ASP A 162 -5.95 -6.96 4.71
C ASP A 162 -6.78 -7.68 3.66
N VAL A 163 -7.02 -7.05 2.52
CA VAL A 163 -7.82 -7.63 1.45
C VAL A 163 -6.96 -8.15 0.29
N ALA A 164 -5.73 -8.61 0.58
CA ALA A 164 -4.79 -9.19 -0.37
C ALA A 164 -5.44 -10.24 -1.29
N TYR A 165 -6.29 -11.11 -0.74
CA TYR A 165 -7.03 -12.12 -1.51
C TYR A 165 -7.81 -11.53 -2.69
N GLN A 166 -8.50 -10.41 -2.47
CA GLN A 166 -9.31 -9.74 -3.50
C GLN A 166 -8.44 -8.85 -4.39
N TRP A 167 -7.44 -8.22 -3.79
CA TRP A 167 -6.60 -7.26 -4.46
C TRP A 167 -5.69 -7.90 -5.51
N GLN A 168 -5.04 -9.02 -5.17
CA GLN A 168 -4.01 -9.62 -6.01
C GLN A 168 -4.55 -10.07 -7.38
N THR A 169 -5.80 -10.53 -7.44
CA THR A 169 -6.40 -11.15 -8.63
C THR A 169 -6.33 -10.26 -9.86
N ASN A 170 -6.51 -8.96 -9.68
CA ASN A 170 -6.52 -7.99 -10.78
C ASN A 170 -5.40 -6.95 -10.66
N PHE A 171 -4.43 -7.15 -9.76
CA PHE A 171 -3.40 -6.14 -9.53
C PHE A 171 -2.57 -5.86 -10.78
N MET A 172 -1.95 -6.89 -11.37
CA MET A 172 -1.12 -6.71 -12.57
C MET A 172 -1.92 -6.18 -13.76
N LYS A 173 -3.19 -6.56 -13.91
CA LYS A 173 -4.08 -5.98 -14.92
C LYS A 173 -4.27 -4.48 -14.71
N ARG A 174 -4.56 -4.04 -13.47
CA ARG A 174 -4.68 -2.61 -13.14
C ARG A 174 -3.38 -1.84 -13.37
N VAL A 175 -2.23 -2.49 -13.17
CA VAL A 175 -0.92 -1.90 -13.48
C VAL A 175 -0.78 -1.71 -15.00
N GLN A 176 -1.08 -2.74 -15.80
CA GLN A 176 -1.00 -2.69 -17.26
C GLN A 176 -1.98 -1.68 -17.89
N ASP A 177 -3.16 -1.53 -17.30
CA ASP A 177 -4.21 -0.63 -17.77
C ASP A 177 -3.95 0.85 -17.37
N SER A 178 -2.87 1.16 -16.63
CA SER A 178 -2.56 2.50 -16.14
C SER A 178 -1.19 3.00 -16.61
N ASN A 179 -1.14 4.22 -17.12
CA ASN A 179 0.11 4.90 -17.48
C ASN A 179 0.89 5.44 -16.26
N HIS A 180 0.30 5.37 -15.06
CA HIS A 180 0.89 5.91 -13.84
C HIS A 180 1.35 4.82 -12.87
N LEU A 181 1.08 3.55 -13.18
CA LEU A 181 1.48 2.43 -12.35
C LEU A 181 2.58 1.65 -13.06
N GLN A 182 3.64 1.35 -12.33
CA GLN A 182 4.72 0.51 -12.81
C GLN A 182 5.13 -0.44 -11.69
N VAL A 183 5.41 -1.68 -12.05
CA VAL A 183 6.06 -2.65 -11.18
C VAL A 183 7.43 -2.92 -11.80
N PRO A 184 8.53 -2.96 -11.02
CA PRO A 184 9.85 -3.31 -11.54
C PRO A 184 9.81 -4.64 -12.30
N GLU A 185 10.53 -4.70 -13.41
CA GLU A 185 10.58 -5.91 -14.23
C GLU A 185 11.11 -7.10 -13.41
N GLY A 186 10.47 -8.25 -13.54
CA GLY A 186 10.83 -9.46 -12.81
C GLY A 186 10.49 -9.45 -11.31
N MET A 187 9.80 -8.43 -10.80
CA MET A 187 9.36 -8.40 -9.41
C MET A 187 8.31 -9.47 -9.12
N ASP A 188 8.67 -10.41 -8.25
CA ASP A 188 7.81 -11.42 -7.66
C ASP A 188 7.09 -10.85 -6.42
N ILE A 189 5.75 -10.76 -6.49
CA ILE A 189 4.92 -10.21 -5.41
C ILE A 189 4.14 -11.34 -4.74
N ILE A 190 4.50 -11.63 -3.50
CA ILE A 190 3.81 -12.61 -2.66
C ILE A 190 2.85 -11.86 -1.76
N ALA A 191 1.56 -11.93 -2.07
CA ALA A 191 0.54 -11.27 -1.28
C ALA A 191 0.25 -12.06 0.02
N ALA A 192 0.11 -11.33 1.12
CA ALA A 192 -0.15 -11.87 2.45
C ALA A 192 -1.23 -11.07 3.16
N VAL A 193 -1.84 -11.67 4.18
CA VAL A 193 -2.78 -10.99 5.08
C VAL A 193 -2.16 -10.99 6.47
N GLY A 194 -2.30 -9.87 7.19
CA GLY A 194 -1.86 -9.76 8.59
C GLY A 194 -2.49 -10.85 9.45
N LYS A 195 -1.74 -11.35 10.44
CA LYS A 195 -2.16 -12.50 11.26
C LYS A 195 -3.47 -12.23 12.00
N PHE A 196 -3.71 -11.00 12.42
CA PHE A 196 -4.95 -10.63 13.10
C PHE A 196 -6.11 -10.66 12.10
N HIS A 197 -5.95 -9.97 10.96
CA HIS A 197 -7.00 -9.86 9.94
C HIS A 197 -7.31 -11.20 9.25
N LEU A 198 -6.33 -12.09 9.11
CA LEU A 198 -6.51 -13.39 8.46
C LEU A 198 -7.57 -14.26 9.17
N SER A 199 -7.74 -14.08 10.48
CA SER A 199 -8.77 -14.79 11.26
C SER A 199 -10.20 -14.45 10.82
N ALA A 200 -10.41 -13.26 10.24
CA ALA A 200 -11.70 -12.82 9.71
C ALA A 200 -11.95 -13.28 8.26
N HIS A 201 -10.97 -13.93 7.61
CA HIS A 201 -11.12 -14.45 6.26
C HIS A 201 -11.78 -15.83 6.26
N LYS A 202 -12.27 -16.25 5.08
CA LYS A 202 -12.67 -17.64 4.85
C LYS A 202 -11.49 -18.59 4.96
N LEU A 203 -11.76 -19.85 5.30
CA LEU A 203 -10.74 -20.85 5.64
C LEU A 203 -9.74 -21.08 4.49
N GLU A 204 -10.17 -20.95 3.24
CA GLU A 204 -9.33 -21.13 2.05
C GLU A 204 -8.22 -20.08 1.93
N CYS A 205 -8.39 -18.90 2.57
CA CYS A 205 -7.35 -17.89 2.63
C CYS A 205 -6.19 -18.30 3.54
N TYR A 206 -6.43 -19.14 4.55
CA TYR A 206 -5.44 -19.49 5.55
C TYR A 206 -4.16 -20.11 4.97
N PRO A 207 -4.22 -21.19 4.16
CA PRO A 207 -3.01 -21.78 3.59
C PRO A 207 -2.32 -20.88 2.55
N GLN A 208 -3.04 -19.93 1.94
CA GLN A 208 -2.52 -19.12 0.83
C GLN A 208 -1.89 -17.79 1.29
N PHE A 209 -2.48 -17.13 2.30
CA PHE A 209 -2.11 -15.78 2.71
C PHE A 209 -1.48 -15.70 4.10
N SER A 210 -1.39 -16.81 4.82
CA SER A 210 -0.75 -16.83 6.14
C SER A 210 0.75 -16.61 6.02
N LEU A 211 1.23 -15.58 6.71
CA LEU A 211 2.65 -15.32 6.89
C LEU A 211 3.41 -16.50 7.52
N ASN A 212 2.73 -17.39 8.25
CA ASN A 212 3.36 -18.58 8.85
C ASN A 212 3.79 -19.63 7.81
N PHE A 213 3.23 -19.60 6.60
CA PHE A 213 3.53 -20.55 5.54
C PHE A 213 4.39 -19.95 4.42
N MET A 214 4.78 -18.67 4.54
CA MET A 214 5.51 -17.96 3.49
C MET A 214 7.02 -18.00 3.74
N GLU A 215 7.73 -18.57 2.78
CA GLU A 215 9.19 -18.60 2.80
C GLU A 215 9.76 -17.18 2.72
N GLY A 216 10.64 -16.84 3.67
CA GLY A 216 11.25 -15.52 3.78
C GLY A 216 10.47 -14.50 4.63
N ALA A 217 9.25 -14.84 5.11
CA ALA A 217 8.47 -13.95 5.98
C ALA A 217 9.14 -13.74 7.34
N GLY A 218 9.72 -14.81 7.91
CA GLY A 218 10.23 -14.82 9.27
C GLY A 218 9.10 -14.70 10.31
N GLN A 219 9.42 -14.19 11.50
CA GLN A 219 8.44 -13.97 12.57
C GLN A 219 7.77 -12.58 12.45
N MET A 220 7.08 -12.38 11.34
CA MET A 220 6.29 -11.17 11.05
C MET A 220 4.84 -11.38 11.44
N ASP A 221 4.19 -10.37 12.02
CA ASP A 221 2.74 -10.39 12.28
C ASP A 221 1.91 -9.81 11.12
N GLY A 222 2.48 -8.90 10.33
CA GLY A 222 1.74 -8.21 9.28
C GLY A 222 0.95 -7.00 9.78
N GLU A 223 1.07 -6.65 11.06
CA GLU A 223 0.24 -5.66 11.78
C GLU A 223 1.05 -4.44 12.22
N ILE A 224 2.34 -4.38 11.90
CA ILE A 224 3.24 -3.36 12.45
C ILE A 224 2.77 -1.92 12.14
N ILE A 225 2.06 -1.73 11.03
CA ILE A 225 1.56 -0.42 10.61
C ILE A 225 0.48 0.12 11.55
N GLU A 226 -0.33 -0.76 12.16
CA GLU A 226 -1.33 -0.41 13.18
C GLU A 226 -0.69 0.25 14.41
N THR A 227 0.51 -0.22 14.78
CA THR A 227 1.27 0.36 15.90
C THR A 227 1.78 1.77 15.60
N LEU A 228 1.93 2.13 14.32
CA LEU A 228 2.38 3.44 13.88
C LEU A 228 1.27 4.49 13.95
N TRP A 229 0.00 4.08 13.91
CA TRP A 229 -1.14 4.99 14.00
C TRP A 229 -1.23 5.67 15.35
N ALA A 230 -0.98 4.94 16.44
CA ALA A 230 -1.07 5.48 17.80
C ALA A 230 -0.25 6.78 18.04
N PRO A 231 1.03 6.89 17.63
CA PRO A 231 1.76 8.16 17.73
C PRO A 231 1.34 9.19 16.68
N ILE A 232 0.97 8.79 15.46
CA ILE A 232 0.58 9.72 14.39
C ILE A 232 -0.74 10.43 14.72
N ASP A 233 -1.74 9.68 15.18
CA ASP A 233 -3.06 10.22 15.51
C ASP A 233 -2.99 11.18 16.70
N LYS A 234 -1.99 11.03 17.59
CA LYS A 234 -1.76 11.97 18.70
C LYS A 234 -1.26 13.33 18.26
N ILE A 235 -0.45 13.39 17.21
CA ILE A 235 0.15 14.65 16.73
C ILE A 235 -0.67 15.31 15.62
N ALA A 236 -1.58 14.56 14.99
CA ALA A 236 -2.54 15.06 14.02
C ALA A 236 -3.98 14.71 14.46
N PRO A 237 -4.42 15.18 15.64
CA PRO A 237 -5.76 14.88 16.12
C PRO A 237 -6.78 15.44 15.12
N SER A 238 -7.71 14.58 14.70
CA SER A 238 -8.85 15.00 13.92
C SER A 238 -9.62 16.07 14.72
N ALA A 239 -9.93 17.20 14.10
CA ALA A 239 -10.68 18.30 14.72
C ALA A 239 -12.16 17.95 14.93
#